data_AF-A0A538MPA4-F1
#
_entry.id   AF-A0A538MPA4-F1
#
_cell.length_a   1.000
_cell.length_b   1.000
_cell.length_c   1.000
_cell.angle_alpha   90.00
_cell.angle_beta   90.00
_cell.angle_gamma   90.00
#
_symmetry.space_group_name_H-M   'P 1'
#
loop_
_entity.id
_entity.type
_entity.pdbx_description
1 polymer ?
#
loop_
_entity_poly.entity_id
_entity_poly.type
_entity_poly.pdbx_seq_one_letter_code
_entity_poly.pdbx_strand_id
1 'polypeptide(L)'
;MQSQQIFRSANERMQALAVAIVPAEQLIPFLCECADDACLGRVDMSLSDYDDIHRDRDRYAVLHDHQVVDGETIVEQRALFDIFTKEPLAN
;
A
#
# COMPACT_ATOMS: atom_id res chain seq x y z
N MET A 1 -9.03 -4.41 -9.77
CA MET A 1 -7.62 -4.36 -10.25
C MET A 1 -7.18 -2.96 -10.71
N GLN A 2 -7.96 -2.22 -11.51
CA GLN A 2 -7.51 -0.89 -12.00
C GLN A 2 -7.25 0.11 -10.87
N SER A 3 -8.04 0.09 -9.79
CA SER A 3 -7.95 1.12 -8.75
C SER A 3 -6.73 0.99 -7.84
N GLN A 4 -6.31 -0.24 -7.53
CA GLN A 4 -5.09 -0.47 -6.74
C GLN A 4 -3.85 0.06 -7.45
N GLN A 5 -3.80 -0.07 -8.78
CA GLN A 5 -2.73 0.53 -9.58
C GLN A 5 -2.80 2.06 -9.61
N ILE A 6 -4.01 2.64 -9.59
CA ILE A 6 -4.21 4.09 -9.50
C ILE A 6 -3.72 4.63 -8.15
N PHE A 7 -4.12 3.99 -7.04
CA PHE A 7 -3.69 4.39 -5.70
C PHE A 7 -2.18 4.26 -5.53
N ARG A 8 -1.60 3.14 -6.00
CA ARG A 8 -0.15 2.98 -5.99
C ARG A 8 0.54 4.07 -6.81
N SER A 9 0.07 4.37 -8.02
CA SER A 9 0.67 5.43 -8.83
C SER A 9 0.60 6.81 -8.15
N ALA A 10 -0.47 7.09 -7.39
CA ALA A 10 -0.56 8.29 -6.57
C ALA A 10 0.44 8.26 -5.41
N ASN A 11 0.56 7.14 -4.71
CA ASN A 11 1.52 6.93 -3.63
C ASN A 11 2.97 7.07 -4.10
N GLU A 12 3.35 6.48 -5.24
CA GLU A 12 4.69 6.61 -5.85
C GLU A 12 5.03 8.08 -6.13
N ARG A 13 4.06 8.88 -6.61
CA ARG A 13 4.25 10.33 -6.80
C ARG A 13 4.41 11.07 -5.47
N MET A 14 3.63 10.71 -4.45
CA MET A 14 3.78 11.28 -3.11
C MET A 14 5.15 10.95 -2.51
N GLN A 15 5.58 9.70 -2.62
CA GLN A 15 6.90 9.23 -2.16
C GLN A 15 8.03 10.01 -2.84
N ALA A 16 7.97 10.14 -4.18
CA ALA A 16 8.99 10.84 -4.96
C ALA A 16 9.13 12.32 -4.56
N LEU A 17 8.05 12.95 -4.08
CA LEU A 17 8.09 14.31 -3.53
C LEU A 17 8.58 14.31 -2.07
N ALA A 18 8.10 13.36 -1.26
CA ALA A 18 8.37 13.30 0.17
C ALA A 18 9.83 12.97 0.50
N VAL A 19 10.50 12.13 -0.29
CA VAL A 19 11.90 11.72 -0.07
C VAL A 19 12.87 12.90 -0.01
N ALA A 20 12.54 14.03 -0.64
CA ALA A 20 13.36 15.23 -0.64
C ALA A 20 13.16 16.13 0.59
N ILE A 21 12.09 15.92 1.37
CA ILE A 21 11.62 16.86 2.40
C ILE A 21 11.34 16.21 3.76
N VAL A 22 11.17 14.90 3.83
CA VAL A 22 10.83 14.16 5.05
C VAL A 22 11.93 13.13 5.38
N PRO A 23 12.31 12.96 6.66
CA PRO A 23 13.19 11.86 7.08
C PRO A 23 12.59 10.48 6.76
N ALA A 24 13.44 9.51 6.41
CA ALA A 24 12.98 8.18 5.96
C ALA A 24 12.06 7.46 6.96
N GLU A 25 12.31 7.62 8.27
CA GLU A 25 11.60 6.95 9.36
C GLU A 25 10.37 7.72 9.87
N GLN A 26 10.13 8.94 9.38
CA GLN A 26 8.97 9.70 9.80
C GLN A 26 7.71 9.15 9.13
N LEU A 27 6.69 8.86 9.93
CA LEU A 27 5.38 8.46 9.43
C LEU A 27 4.72 9.60 8.64
N ILE A 28 4.29 9.29 7.43
CA ILE A 28 3.50 10.16 6.58
C ILE A 28 2.30 9.40 5.99
N PRO A 29 1.22 10.10 5.64
CA PRO A 29 0.04 9.44 5.09
C PRO A 29 0.26 9.03 3.64
N PHE A 30 0.04 7.75 3.36
CA PHE A 30 -0.18 7.19 2.02
C PHE A 30 -1.65 6.84 1.83
N LEU A 31 -2.11 6.72 0.59
CA LEU A 31 -3.46 6.22 0.29
C LEU A 31 -3.52 4.71 0.51
N CYS A 32 -4.62 4.24 1.08
CA CYS A 32 -4.95 2.83 1.18
C CYS A 32 -5.03 2.19 -0.22
N GLU A 33 -4.38 1.05 -0.40
CA GLU A 33 -4.25 0.38 -1.70
C GLU A 33 -5.22 -0.81 -1.86
N CYS A 34 -6.33 -0.79 -1.13
CA CYS A 34 -7.37 -1.81 -1.25
C CYS A 34 -8.06 -1.78 -2.61
N ALA A 35 -8.78 -2.85 -2.94
CA ALA A 35 -9.50 -2.97 -4.20
C ALA A 35 -10.78 -2.12 -4.32
N ASP A 36 -11.16 -1.37 -3.27
CA ASP A 36 -12.30 -0.46 -3.29
C ASP A 36 -11.97 0.87 -3.98
N ASP A 37 -12.57 1.09 -5.14
CA ASP A 37 -12.43 2.29 -5.98
C ASP A 37 -12.86 3.59 -5.29
N ALA A 38 -13.71 3.50 -4.26
CA ALA A 38 -14.19 4.66 -3.50
C ALA A 38 -13.33 4.95 -2.26
N CYS A 39 -12.32 4.12 -1.98
CA CYS A 39 -11.51 4.27 -0.78
C CYS A 39 -10.58 5.49 -0.88
N LEU A 40 -10.70 6.40 0.08
CA LEU A 40 -9.77 7.51 0.31
C LEU A 40 -9.11 7.40 1.69
N GLY A 41 -9.10 6.19 2.25
CA GLY A 41 -8.44 5.88 3.51
C GLY A 41 -6.95 6.17 3.43
N ARG A 42 -6.34 6.47 4.58
CA ARG A 42 -4.91 6.77 4.67
C ARG A 42 -4.22 5.80 5.59
N VAL A 43 -3.08 5.31 5.15
CA VAL A 43 -2.19 4.46 5.92
C VAL A 43 -0.98 5.30 6.28
N ASP A 44 -0.74 5.48 7.58
CA ASP A 44 0.48 6.14 8.05
C ASP A 44 1.61 5.13 8.10
N MET A 45 2.66 5.37 7.32
CA MET A 45 3.87 4.56 7.28
C MET A 45 5.09 5.42 6.96
N SER A 46 6.27 4.89 7.22
CA SER A 46 7.52 5.57 6.87
C SER A 46 7.83 5.42 5.37
N LEU A 47 8.74 6.24 4.84
CA LEU A 47 9.23 6.06 3.47
C LEU A 47 9.96 4.73 3.32
N SER A 48 10.71 4.32 4.35
CA SER A 48 11.40 3.03 4.39
C SER A 48 10.41 1.86 4.35
N ASP A 49 9.30 1.94 5.09
CA ASP A 49 8.24 0.94 5.04
C ASP A 49 7.60 0.86 3.65
N TYR A 50 7.29 2.01 3.06
CA TYR A 50 6.69 2.06 1.73
C TYR A 50 7.59 1.37 0.70
N ASP A 51 8.89 1.70 0.71
CA ASP A 51 9.90 1.08 -0.15
C ASP A 51 10.03 -0.42 0.09
N ASP A 52 10.07 -0.88 1.34
CA ASP A 52 10.21 -2.29 1.71
C ASP A 52 9.03 -3.13 1.21
N ILE A 53 7.81 -2.66 1.46
CA ILE A 53 6.57 -3.31 1.00
C ILE A 53 6.59 -3.44 -0.52
N HIS A 54 6.98 -2.37 -1.22
CA HIS A 54 6.91 -2.28 -2.67
C HIS A 54 8.12 -2.87 -3.42
N ARG A 55 9.09 -3.47 -2.71
CA ARG A 55 10.11 -4.34 -3.34
C ARG A 55 9.46 -5.50 -4.08
N ASP A 56 8.32 -5.96 -3.57
CA ASP A 56 7.44 -6.91 -4.22
C ASP A 56 6.27 -6.15 -4.85
N ARG A 57 6.19 -6.20 -6.18
CA ARG A 57 5.18 -5.45 -6.93
C ARG A 57 3.77 -5.98 -6.69
N ASP A 58 3.59 -7.15 -6.11
CA ASP A 58 2.27 -7.68 -5.82
C ASP A 58 1.86 -7.47 -4.36
N ARG A 59 2.57 -6.61 -3.59
CA ARG A 59 2.20 -6.25 -2.22
C ARG A 59 1.51 -4.90 -2.09
N TYR A 60 0.48 -4.82 -1.25
CA TYR A 60 -0.35 -3.64 -1.09
C TYR A 60 -0.51 -3.28 0.38
N ALA A 61 -0.40 -2.00 0.72
CA ALA A 61 -0.64 -1.52 2.08
C ALA A 61 -2.10 -1.08 2.25
N VAL A 62 -2.82 -1.75 3.15
CA VAL A 62 -4.27 -1.65 3.28
C VAL A 62 -4.64 -1.39 4.73
N LEU A 63 -5.54 -0.43 4.96
CA LEU A 63 -6.09 -0.19 6.30
C LEU A 63 -6.68 -1.46 6.90
N HIS A 64 -6.60 -1.59 8.22
CA HIS A 64 -7.27 -2.68 8.91
C HIS A 64 -8.75 -2.74 8.53
N ASP A 65 -9.27 -3.97 8.42
CA ASP A 65 -10.65 -4.26 8.03
C ASP A 65 -11.07 -3.77 6.63
N HIS A 66 -10.14 -3.25 5.81
CA HIS A 66 -10.41 -2.93 4.40
C HIS A 66 -10.23 -4.15 3.49
N GLN A 67 -11.00 -4.15 2.41
CA GLN A 67 -11.42 -5.35 1.69
C GLN A 67 -10.28 -6.15 1.04
N VAL A 68 -10.26 -7.45 1.36
CA VAL A 68 -9.62 -8.54 0.62
C VAL A 68 -10.57 -8.97 -0.50
N VAL A 69 -10.11 -9.00 -1.75
CA VAL A 69 -10.89 -9.59 -2.85
C VAL A 69 -10.40 -11.01 -3.16
N ASP A 70 -11.22 -11.80 -3.88
CA ASP A 70 -10.83 -13.15 -4.32
C ASP A 70 -9.47 -13.12 -5.03
N GLY A 71 -8.50 -13.87 -4.50
CA GLY A 71 -7.11 -13.92 -5.00
C GLY A 71 -6.11 -13.08 -4.20
N GLU A 72 -6.55 -12.36 -3.17
CA GLU A 72 -5.66 -11.67 -2.22
C GLU A 72 -5.51 -12.42 -0.90
N THR A 73 -4.32 -12.37 -0.32
CA THR A 73 -4.02 -12.97 0.99
C THR A 73 -3.22 -12.01 1.85
N ILE A 74 -3.39 -12.09 3.17
CA ILE A 74 -2.58 -11.32 4.13
C ILE A 74 -1.20 -11.96 4.21
N VAL A 75 -0.16 -11.17 3.98
CA VAL A 75 1.25 -11.57 4.16
C VAL A 75 1.73 -11.21 5.55
N GLU A 76 1.32 -10.03 6.04
CA GLU A 76 1.78 -9.48 7.31
C GLU A 76 0.72 -8.53 7.89
N GLN A 77 0.56 -8.55 9.21
CA GLN A 77 -0.23 -7.56 9.93
C GLN A 77 0.70 -6.65 10.72
N ARG A 78 0.60 -5.34 10.50
CA ARG A 78 1.34 -4.34 11.26
C ARG A 78 0.41 -3.66 12.25
N ALA A 79 0.97 -2.78 13.08
CA ALA A 79 0.19 -2.09 14.11
C ALA A 79 -0.83 -1.08 13.55
N LEU A 80 -0.61 -0.57 12.33
CA LEU A 80 -1.39 0.53 11.74
C LEU A 80 -2.14 0.12 10.46
N PHE A 81 -1.74 -0.99 9.84
CA PHE A 81 -2.28 -1.47 8.57
C PHE A 81 -1.88 -2.94 8.34
N ASP A 82 -2.49 -3.55 7.34
CA ASP A 82 -2.18 -4.90 6.88
C ASP A 82 -1.50 -4.85 5.50
N ILE A 83 -0.65 -5.84 5.23
CA ILE A 83 0.02 -6.02 3.94
C ILE A 83 -0.61 -7.21 3.24
N PHE A 84 -1.18 -6.96 2.07
CA PHE A 84 -1.77 -7.99 1.22
C PHE A 84 -0.88 -8.32 0.06
N THR A 85 -1.00 -9.54 -0.46
CA THR A 85 -0.46 -9.88 -1.77
C THR A 85 -1.51 -10.51 -2.67
N LYS A 86 -1.34 -10.36 -3.98
CA LYS A 86 -2.08 -11.14 -4.97
C LYS A 86 -1.28 -12.36 -5.35
N GLU A 87 -1.92 -13.52 -5.34
CA GLU A 87 -1.30 -14.68 -5.95
C GLU A 87 -1.10 -14.42 -7.46
N PRO A 88 0.06 -14.77 -8.03
CA PRO A 88 0.21 -14.77 -9.48
C PRO A 88 -0.87 -15.68 -10.04
N LEU A 89 -1.61 -15.23 -11.06
CA LEU A 89 -2.53 -16.08 -11.80
C LEU A 89 -1.77 -17.34 -12.23
N ALA A 90 -2.04 -18.47 -11.59
CA ALA A 90 -1.47 -19.75 -11.98
C ALA A 90 -1.91 -20.01 -13.43
N ASN A 91 -0.93 -20.04 -14.33
CA ASN A 91 -1.14 -20.22 -15.76
C ASN A 91 -1.40 -21.68 -16.12
#